data_AF-A0A835KIQ7-F1
#
_entry.id   AF-A0A835KIQ7-F1
#
_cell.length_a   1.000
_cell.length_b   1.000
_cell.length_c   1.000
_cell.angle_alpha   90.00
_cell.angle_beta   90.00
_cell.angle_gamma   90.00
#
_symmetry.space_group_name_H-M   'P 1'
#
loop_
_entity.id
_entity.type
_entity.pdbx_description
1 polymer ?
#
loop_
_entity_poly.entity_id
_entity_poly.type
_entity_poly.pdbx_seq_one_letter_code
_entity_poly.pdbx_strand_id
1 'polypeptide(L)'
;MAGDGDLKLLGLWTSPFVIRVRLALNLKGLSYEYVEEDVKNKSQLLVTSNPVHKKVPVLIHDGKPVSESQVIVQYIDEVFAAAGPSLLPADPYERATARFWAAFVDDKVGLAWRTMLFARETDEKVLGVWTSPFVIRVRIVLNLKGLAYEYIEEDLGNKSALLLGSNPVNKTVPVLLHGDRPINESQIIIQYIDEVWSGPGTPAVLPSDPYERAAARF
;
A
#
# COMPACT_ATOMS: atom_id res chain seq x y z
N MET A 1 -38.22 6.91 -16.90
CA MET A 1 -37.21 7.72 -16.21
C MET A 1 -37.16 7.19 -14.78
N ALA A 2 -36.28 6.23 -14.49
CA ALA A 2 -36.08 5.78 -13.10
C ALA A 2 -35.54 6.97 -12.31
N GLY A 3 -36.00 7.17 -11.07
CA GLY A 3 -35.74 8.39 -10.30
C GLY A 3 -34.25 8.67 -10.14
N ASP A 4 -33.73 9.59 -10.96
CA ASP A 4 -32.43 10.22 -10.75
C ASP A 4 -32.57 11.14 -9.53
N GLY A 5 -32.41 10.57 -8.33
CA GLY A 5 -32.18 11.35 -7.13
C GLY A 5 -30.90 12.19 -7.27
N ASP A 6 -30.72 13.19 -6.42
CA ASP A 6 -29.53 14.05 -6.47
C ASP A 6 -28.30 13.22 -6.06
N LEU A 7 -27.51 12.82 -7.07
CA LEU A 7 -26.31 12.01 -6.91
C LEU A 7 -25.07 12.88 -6.98
N LYS A 8 -24.25 12.83 -5.93
CA LYS A 8 -22.97 13.54 -5.84
C LYS A 8 -21.87 12.61 -5.37
N LEU A 9 -20.77 12.55 -6.12
CA LEU A 9 -19.60 11.73 -5.80
C LEU A 9 -18.43 12.61 -5.37
N LEU A 10 -18.03 12.51 -4.11
CA LEU A 10 -16.81 13.11 -3.59
C LEU A 10 -15.63 12.17 -3.89
N GLY A 11 -14.61 12.66 -4.59
CA GLY A 11 -13.54 11.80 -5.10
C GLY A 11 -12.24 12.51 -5.41
N LEU A 12 -11.15 11.74 -5.43
CA LEU A 12 -9.88 12.11 -6.06
C LEU A 12 -9.79 11.34 -7.38
N TRP A 13 -9.58 12.02 -8.51
CA TRP A 13 -9.73 11.39 -9.83
C TRP A 13 -8.77 10.21 -10.07
N THR A 14 -7.60 10.22 -9.42
CA THR A 14 -6.58 9.16 -9.49
C THR A 14 -6.86 7.97 -8.56
N SER A 15 -7.84 8.08 -7.65
CA SER A 15 -8.07 7.04 -6.65
C SER A 15 -8.74 5.81 -7.28
N PRO A 16 -8.16 4.61 -7.16
CA PRO A 16 -8.75 3.39 -7.72
C PRO A 16 -10.11 3.07 -7.10
N PHE A 17 -10.31 3.42 -5.83
CA PHE A 17 -11.59 3.25 -5.13
C PHE A 17 -12.67 4.18 -5.70
N VAL A 18 -12.30 5.40 -6.11
CA VAL A 18 -13.22 6.36 -6.76
C VAL A 18 -13.52 5.91 -8.19
N ILE A 19 -12.50 5.48 -8.94
CA ILE A 19 -12.65 4.95 -10.31
C ILE A 19 -13.66 3.79 -10.33
N ARG A 20 -13.60 2.89 -9.35
CA ARG A 20 -14.58 1.80 -9.20
C ARG A 20 -16.03 2.31 -9.12
N VAL A 21 -16.29 3.34 -8.31
CA VAL A 21 -17.63 3.93 -8.18
C VAL A 21 -18.06 4.64 -9.46
N ARG A 22 -17.15 5.39 -10.09
CA ARG A 22 -17.41 6.05 -11.38
C ARG A 22 -17.79 5.05 -12.47
N LEU A 23 -17.09 3.90 -12.53
CA LEU A 23 -17.43 2.81 -13.45
C LEU A 23 -18.83 2.27 -13.18
N ALA A 24 -19.19 2.02 -11.91
CA ALA A 24 -20.53 1.55 -11.55
C ALA A 24 -21.62 2.54 -11.98
N LEU A 25 -21.46 3.83 -11.69
CA LEU A 25 -22.40 4.89 -12.10
C LEU A 25 -22.53 4.96 -13.63
N ASN A 26 -21.41 4.92 -14.35
CA ASN A 26 -21.39 4.97 -15.81
C ASN A 26 -22.02 3.72 -16.45
N LEU A 27 -21.74 2.52 -15.92
CA LEU A 27 -22.35 1.27 -16.41
C LEU A 27 -23.87 1.28 -16.22
N LYS A 28 -24.34 1.82 -15.09
CA LYS A 28 -25.77 2.02 -14.81
C LYS A 28 -26.40 3.15 -15.63
N GLY A 29 -25.60 3.99 -16.28
CA GLY A 29 -26.07 5.16 -17.05
C GLY A 29 -26.59 6.30 -16.17
N LEU A 30 -26.14 6.39 -14.92
CA LEU A 30 -26.59 7.40 -13.95
C LEU A 30 -25.81 8.70 -14.11
N SER A 31 -26.52 9.82 -14.09
CA SER A 31 -25.91 11.15 -14.02
C SER A 31 -25.56 11.49 -12.57
N TYR A 32 -24.39 12.11 -12.36
CA TYR A 32 -23.93 12.50 -11.02
C TYR A 32 -23.06 13.75 -11.08
N GLU A 33 -23.11 14.57 -10.03
CA GLU A 33 -22.15 15.64 -9.80
C GLU A 33 -20.86 15.04 -9.25
N TYR A 34 -19.73 15.29 -9.91
CA TYR A 34 -18.43 14.88 -9.40
C TYR A 34 -17.73 16.06 -8.72
N VAL A 35 -17.37 15.90 -7.45
CA VAL A 35 -16.67 16.90 -6.65
C VAL A 35 -15.27 16.39 -6.34
N GLU A 36 -14.27 17.07 -6.89
CA GLU A 36 -12.87 16.75 -6.66
C GLU A 36 -12.47 17.16 -5.23
N GLU A 37 -11.86 16.23 -4.50
CA GLU A 37 -11.41 16.41 -3.12
C GLU A 37 -9.89 16.43 -3.03
N ASP A 38 -9.36 17.38 -2.26
CA ASP A 38 -7.96 17.38 -1.85
C ASP A 38 -7.76 16.47 -0.63
N VAL A 39 -7.05 15.36 -0.80
CA VAL A 39 -6.78 14.41 0.28
C VAL A 39 -5.85 14.97 1.37
N LYS A 40 -5.08 16.03 1.09
CA LYS A 40 -4.24 16.74 2.07
C LYS A 40 -5.03 17.81 2.81
N ASN A 41 -5.90 18.54 2.11
CA ASN A 41 -6.75 19.59 2.67
C ASN A 41 -8.23 19.27 2.45
N LYS A 42 -8.74 18.34 3.27
CA LYS A 42 -10.08 17.75 3.10
C LYS A 42 -11.19 18.77 3.30
N SER A 43 -12.20 18.75 2.44
CA SER A 43 -13.35 19.64 2.58
C SER A 43 -14.18 19.34 3.83
N GLN A 44 -14.90 20.35 4.33
CA GLN A 44 -15.88 20.17 5.41
C GLN A 44 -16.99 19.18 5.00
N LEU A 45 -17.36 19.17 3.72
CA LEU A 45 -18.36 18.25 3.19
C LEU A 45 -17.89 16.79 3.32
N LEU A 46 -16.64 16.50 2.93
CA LEU A 46 -16.05 15.16 3.07
C LEU A 46 -15.96 14.72 4.54
N VAL A 47 -15.46 15.61 5.41
CA VAL A 47 -15.29 15.29 6.83
C VAL A 47 -16.64 15.05 7.52
N THR A 48 -17.68 15.79 7.14
CA THR A 48 -19.03 15.63 7.69
C THR A 48 -19.72 14.38 7.12
N SER A 49 -19.49 14.07 5.85
CA SER A 49 -20.13 12.94 5.16
C SER A 49 -19.49 11.59 5.51
N ASN A 50 -18.20 11.56 5.84
CA ASN A 50 -17.49 10.38 6.32
C ASN A 50 -16.66 10.73 7.58
N PRO A 51 -17.30 10.89 8.74
CA PRO A 51 -16.61 11.32 9.96
C PRO A 51 -15.64 10.27 10.51
N VAL A 52 -15.89 8.99 10.21
CA VAL A 52 -15.09 7.85 10.72
C VAL A 52 -13.73 7.78 10.03
N HIS A 53 -13.70 7.73 8.70
CA HIS A 53 -12.45 7.55 7.96
C HIS A 53 -11.97 8.83 7.27
N LYS A 54 -12.89 9.77 6.97
CA LYS A 54 -12.59 11.01 6.24
C LYS A 54 -11.87 10.71 4.92
N LYS A 55 -12.32 9.65 4.23
CA LYS A 55 -11.72 9.14 2.99
C LYS A 55 -12.73 9.17 1.86
N VAL A 56 -12.22 9.30 0.64
CA VAL A 56 -12.95 9.11 -0.61
C VAL A 56 -12.88 7.65 -1.07
N PRO A 57 -13.86 7.15 -1.84
CA PRO A 57 -15.07 7.83 -2.30
C PRO A 57 -16.15 7.99 -1.22
N VAL A 58 -16.98 9.02 -1.37
CA VAL A 58 -18.28 9.14 -0.70
C VAL A 58 -19.33 9.49 -1.74
N LEU A 59 -20.37 8.67 -1.85
CA LEU A 59 -21.54 8.95 -2.66
C LEU A 59 -22.62 9.58 -1.78
N ILE A 60 -23.12 10.74 -2.15
CA ILE A 60 -24.27 11.38 -1.51
C ILE A 60 -25.46 11.18 -2.45
N HIS A 61 -26.52 10.54 -1.94
CA HIS A 61 -27.78 10.36 -2.65
C HIS A 61 -28.89 11.02 -1.84
N ASP A 62 -29.52 12.06 -2.39
CA ASP A 62 -30.55 12.86 -1.73
C ASP A 62 -30.11 13.36 -0.34
N GLY A 63 -28.88 13.89 -0.28
CA GLY A 63 -28.26 14.39 0.95
C GLY A 63 -27.78 13.32 1.94
N LYS A 64 -27.96 12.02 1.64
CA LYS A 64 -27.53 10.92 2.51
C LYS A 64 -26.20 10.33 2.04
N PRO A 65 -25.13 10.38 2.86
CA PRO A 65 -23.83 9.87 2.45
C PRO A 65 -23.72 8.35 2.61
N VAL A 66 -23.06 7.72 1.63
CA VAL A 66 -22.66 6.31 1.60
C VAL A 66 -21.15 6.28 1.37
N SER A 67 -20.42 5.62 2.26
CA SER A 67 -18.95 5.51 2.22
C SER A 67 -18.52 4.09 1.89
N GLU A 68 -17.23 3.90 1.58
CA GLU A 68 -16.60 2.63 1.16
C GLU A 68 -16.99 2.20 -0.26
N SER A 69 -16.01 2.13 -1.16
CA SER A 69 -16.25 1.89 -2.60
C SER A 69 -17.06 0.63 -2.89
N GLN A 70 -16.82 -0.48 -2.19
CA GLN A 70 -17.57 -1.72 -2.38
C GLN A 70 -19.01 -1.63 -1.89
N VAL A 71 -19.25 -0.87 -0.82
CA VAL A 71 -20.60 -0.64 -0.27
C VAL A 71 -21.37 0.29 -1.21
N ILE A 72 -20.71 1.34 -1.71
CA ILE A 72 -21.31 2.26 -2.70
C ILE A 72 -21.72 1.52 -3.98
N VAL A 73 -20.87 0.63 -4.51
CA VAL A 73 -21.22 -0.15 -5.72
C VAL A 73 -22.43 -1.06 -5.47
N GLN A 74 -22.49 -1.72 -4.32
CA GLN A 74 -23.65 -2.54 -3.93
C GLN A 74 -24.92 -1.69 -3.80
N TYR A 75 -24.80 -0.54 -3.13
CA TYR A 75 -25.89 0.40 -2.98
C TYR A 75 -26.43 0.87 -4.34
N ILE A 76 -25.54 1.22 -5.27
CA ILE A 76 -25.92 1.60 -6.64
C ILE A 76 -26.64 0.45 -7.34
N ASP A 77 -26.14 -0.78 -7.21
CA ASP A 77 -26.72 -1.95 -7.88
C ASP A 77 -28.11 -2.30 -7.36
N GLU A 78 -28.32 -2.15 -6.05
CA GLU A 78 -29.60 -2.43 -5.37
C GLU A 78 -30.64 -1.33 -5.59
N VAL A 79 -30.26 -0.06 -5.41
CA VAL A 79 -31.19 1.08 -5.52
C VAL A 79 -31.57 1.35 -6.97
N PHE A 80 -30.61 1.23 -7.89
CA PHE A 80 -30.81 1.45 -9.32
C PHE A 80 -30.85 0.13 -10.09
N ALA A 81 -31.49 -0.90 -9.51
CA ALA A 81 -31.63 -2.22 -10.14
C ALA A 81 -32.32 -2.17 -11.51
N ALA A 82 -33.21 -1.20 -11.73
CA ALA A 82 -33.92 -1.00 -13.01
C ALA A 82 -33.09 -0.22 -14.06
N ALA A 83 -31.96 0.37 -13.68
CA ALA A 83 -31.08 1.11 -14.58
C ALA A 83 -29.89 0.24 -14.98
N GLY A 84 -29.55 0.24 -16.27
CA GLY A 84 -28.39 -0.46 -16.82
C GLY A 84 -28.29 -1.95 -16.47
N PRO A 85 -27.10 -2.56 -16.61
CA PRO A 85 -26.87 -3.95 -16.26
C PRO A 85 -26.73 -4.14 -14.74
N SER A 86 -27.00 -5.36 -14.28
CA SER A 86 -26.66 -5.78 -12.91
C SER A 86 -25.15 -5.87 -12.77
N LEU A 87 -24.60 -5.24 -11.75
CA LEU A 87 -23.15 -5.27 -11.47
C LEU A 87 -22.77 -6.54 -10.71
N LEU A 88 -23.69 -7.06 -9.90
CA LEU A 88 -23.51 -8.30 -9.16
C LEU A 88 -24.37 -9.43 -9.72
N PRO A 89 -23.90 -10.68 -9.62
CA PRO A 89 -24.70 -11.86 -9.97
C PRO A 89 -25.97 -11.98 -9.12
N ALA A 90 -27.04 -12.49 -9.74
CA ALA A 90 -28.29 -12.78 -9.07
C ALA A 90 -28.14 -13.93 -8.06
N ASP A 91 -27.37 -14.97 -8.41
CA ASP A 91 -27.13 -16.12 -7.56
C ASP A 91 -26.36 -15.73 -6.28
N PRO A 92 -26.82 -16.15 -5.08
CA PRO A 92 -26.17 -15.79 -3.82
C PRO A 92 -24.72 -16.28 -3.69
N TYR A 93 -24.41 -17.47 -4.23
CA TYR A 93 -23.07 -18.05 -4.15
C TYR A 93 -22.10 -17.33 -5.08
N GLU A 94 -22.52 -17.05 -6.31
CA GLU A 94 -21.74 -16.24 -7.25
C GLU A 94 -21.53 -14.82 -6.73
N ARG A 95 -22.54 -14.22 -6.09
CA ARG A 95 -22.43 -12.90 -5.46
C ARG A 95 -21.44 -12.91 -4.29
N ALA A 96 -21.46 -13.94 -3.45
CA ALA A 96 -20.47 -14.11 -2.39
C ALA A 96 -19.05 -14.29 -2.95
N THR A 97 -18.91 -15.04 -4.04
CA THR A 97 -17.64 -15.25 -4.75
C THR A 97 -17.10 -13.94 -5.33
N ALA A 98 -17.96 -13.14 -5.97
CA ALA A 98 -17.59 -11.82 -6.50
C ALA A 98 -17.11 -10.87 -5.38
N ARG A 99 -17.82 -10.86 -4.24
CA ARG A 99 -17.44 -10.07 -3.05
C ARG A 99 -16.09 -10.51 -2.48
N PHE A 100 -15.85 -11.82 -2.40
CA PHE A 100 -14.57 -12.37 -1.93
C PHE A 100 -13.41 -11.89 -2.82
N TRP A 101 -13.54 -12.02 -4.14
CA TRP A 101 -12.49 -11.58 -5.07
C TRP A 101 -12.27 -10.06 -5.01
N ALA A 102 -13.34 -9.26 -4.89
CA ALA A 102 -13.21 -7.82 -4.74
C ALA A 102 -12.41 -7.46 -3.46
N ALA A 103 -12.70 -8.12 -2.33
CA ALA A 103 -11.97 -7.91 -1.08
C ALA A 103 -10.51 -8.39 -1.18
N PHE A 104 -10.27 -9.54 -1.84
CA PHE A 104 -8.91 -10.05 -2.07
C PHE A 104 -8.07 -9.09 -2.91
N VAL A 105 -8.65 -8.51 -3.97
CA VAL A 105 -7.96 -7.51 -4.80
C VAL A 105 -7.65 -6.26 -3.97
N ASP A 106 -8.58 -5.77 -3.16
CA ASP A 106 -8.35 -4.61 -2.30
C ASP A 106 -7.22 -4.84 -1.30
N ASP A 107 -7.12 -6.04 -0.72
CA ASP A 107 -6.06 -6.40 0.22
C ASP A 107 -4.70 -6.60 -0.47
N LYS A 108 -4.63 -7.45 -1.50
CA LYS A 108 -3.37 -7.87 -2.11
C LYS A 108 -2.86 -6.91 -3.18
N VAL A 109 -3.74 -6.50 -4.08
CA VAL A 109 -3.37 -5.59 -5.18
C VAL A 109 -3.32 -4.16 -4.67
N GLY A 110 -4.21 -3.77 -3.74
CA GLY A 110 -4.19 -2.44 -3.13
C GLY A 110 -2.86 -2.14 -2.41
N LEU A 111 -2.27 -3.12 -1.73
CA LEU A 111 -0.95 -2.99 -1.12
C LEU A 111 0.14 -2.80 -2.18
N ALA A 112 0.18 -3.66 -3.20
CA ALA A 112 1.15 -3.55 -4.29
C ALA A 112 1.02 -2.22 -5.06
N TRP A 113 -0.20 -1.75 -5.30
CA TRP A 113 -0.48 -0.45 -5.94
C TRP A 113 -0.03 0.73 -5.10
N ARG A 114 -0.23 0.70 -3.78
CA ARG A 114 0.30 1.73 -2.88
C ARG A 114 1.82 1.73 -2.92
N THR A 115 2.44 0.56 -2.89
CA THR A 115 3.88 0.43 -3.02
C THR A 115 4.36 0.96 -4.36
N MET A 116 3.66 0.74 -5.48
CA MET A 116 4.09 1.27 -6.78
C MET A 116 3.88 2.78 -6.93
N LEU A 117 2.73 3.33 -6.52
CA LEU A 117 2.40 4.75 -6.69
C LEU A 117 3.07 5.66 -5.65
N PHE A 118 3.29 5.13 -4.45
CA PHE A 118 3.96 5.84 -3.36
C PHE A 118 5.33 5.25 -3.05
N ALA A 119 5.86 4.37 -3.90
CA ALA A 119 7.30 4.16 -3.99
C ALA A 119 7.89 5.52 -4.35
N ARG A 120 8.34 6.23 -3.32
CA ARG A 120 9.51 7.06 -3.49
C ARG A 120 10.61 6.16 -4.02
N GLU A 121 11.47 6.66 -4.88
CA GLU A 121 12.82 6.08 -4.97
C GLU A 121 13.29 5.93 -3.53
N THR A 122 13.43 4.68 -3.09
CA THR A 122 13.90 4.40 -1.74
C THR A 122 15.36 4.77 -1.77
N ASP A 123 15.77 5.67 -0.88
CA ASP A 123 17.20 5.93 -0.68
C ASP A 123 17.91 4.63 -0.23
N GLU A 124 17.15 3.64 0.24
CA GLU A 124 17.63 2.34 0.67
C GLU A 124 17.83 1.36 -0.50
N LYS A 125 19.07 0.88 -0.66
CA LYS A 125 19.42 -0.20 -1.60
C LYS A 125 20.18 -1.31 -0.89
N VAL A 126 19.92 -2.56 -1.24
CA VAL A 126 20.65 -3.72 -0.70
C VAL A 126 21.39 -4.40 -1.85
N LEU A 127 22.72 -4.37 -1.79
CA LEU A 127 23.59 -5.13 -2.67
C LEU A 127 23.82 -6.51 -2.08
N GLY A 128 23.56 -7.56 -2.84
CA GLY A 128 23.63 -8.92 -2.33
C GLY A 128 23.56 -10.01 -3.38
N VAL A 129 23.89 -11.22 -2.95
CA VAL A 129 23.48 -12.45 -3.65
C VAL A 129 22.23 -12.97 -2.98
N TRP A 130 21.20 -13.30 -3.75
CA TRP A 130 19.87 -13.60 -3.21
C TRP A 130 19.88 -14.75 -2.18
N THR A 131 20.75 -15.73 -2.43
CA THR A 131 20.90 -16.95 -1.62
C THR A 131 21.88 -16.81 -0.46
N SER A 132 22.55 -15.66 -0.30
CA SER A 132 23.52 -15.46 0.78
C SER A 132 22.81 -15.40 2.14
N PRO A 133 23.23 -16.20 3.14
CA PRO A 133 22.61 -16.19 4.47
C PRO A 133 22.73 -14.83 5.15
N PHE A 134 23.80 -14.07 4.88
CA PHE A 134 24.01 -12.73 5.42
C PHE A 134 23.05 -11.70 4.80
N VAL A 135 22.76 -11.83 3.50
CA VAL A 135 21.80 -10.98 2.77
C VAL A 135 20.37 -11.32 3.19
N ILE A 136 20.05 -12.62 3.34
CA ILE A 136 18.74 -13.09 3.82
C ILE A 136 18.40 -12.46 5.17
N ARG A 137 19.35 -12.41 6.12
CA ARG A 137 19.14 -11.77 7.43
C ARG A 137 18.70 -10.30 7.29
N VAL A 138 19.43 -9.51 6.51
CA VAL A 138 19.11 -8.08 6.28
C VAL A 138 17.73 -7.92 5.65
N ARG A 139 17.42 -8.72 4.63
CA ARG A 139 16.13 -8.69 3.94
C ARG A 139 14.97 -9.04 4.85
N ILE A 140 15.11 -10.04 5.72
CA ILE A 140 14.07 -10.39 6.71
C ILE A 140 13.77 -9.19 7.60
N VAL A 141 14.82 -8.53 8.10
CA VAL A 141 14.68 -7.37 9.00
C VAL A 141 14.02 -6.18 8.32
N LEU A 142 14.41 -5.83 7.09
CA LEU A 142 13.77 -4.78 6.30
C LEU A 142 12.27 -5.07 6.08
N ASN A 143 11.94 -6.32 5.74
CA ASN A 143 10.55 -6.74 5.55
C ASN A 143 9.74 -6.70 6.85
N LEU A 144 10.31 -7.16 7.98
CA LEU A 144 9.65 -7.09 9.30
C LEU A 144 9.37 -5.65 9.74
N LYS A 145 10.24 -4.71 9.36
CA LYS A 145 10.06 -3.27 9.59
C LYS A 145 9.14 -2.59 8.58
N GLY A 146 8.69 -3.31 7.54
CA GLY A 146 7.87 -2.75 6.47
C GLY A 146 8.62 -1.72 5.62
N LEU A 147 9.95 -1.79 5.56
CA LEU A 147 10.79 -0.88 4.79
C LEU A 147 10.87 -1.36 3.34
N ALA A 148 10.54 -0.46 2.41
CA ALA A 148 10.80 -0.66 1.00
C ALA A 148 12.30 -0.44 0.73
N TYR A 149 12.87 -1.20 -0.19
CA TYR A 149 14.26 -1.07 -0.61
C TYR A 149 14.42 -1.56 -2.05
N GLU A 150 15.39 -1.00 -2.77
CA GLU A 150 15.85 -1.55 -4.04
C GLU A 150 16.82 -2.70 -3.77
N TYR A 151 16.67 -3.82 -4.47
CA TYR A 151 17.59 -4.95 -4.36
C TYR A 151 18.45 -5.05 -5.61
N ILE A 152 19.77 -5.00 -5.43
CA ILE A 152 20.76 -5.07 -6.50
C ILE A 152 21.49 -6.42 -6.37
N GLU A 153 21.24 -7.32 -7.33
CA GLU A 153 21.93 -8.61 -7.39
C GLU A 153 23.40 -8.40 -7.78
N GLU A 154 24.30 -8.96 -6.99
CA GLU A 154 25.75 -8.91 -7.19
C GLU A 154 26.29 -10.24 -7.70
N ASP A 155 27.26 -10.18 -8.61
CA ASP A 155 28.07 -11.33 -8.99
C ASP A 155 29.37 -11.32 -8.17
N LEU A 156 29.55 -12.29 -7.26
CA LEU A 156 30.75 -12.35 -6.43
C LEU A 156 32.01 -12.79 -7.19
N GLY A 157 31.85 -13.43 -8.35
CA GLY A 157 32.94 -13.75 -9.28
C GLY A 157 33.38 -12.54 -10.11
N ASN A 158 32.46 -11.60 -10.36
CA ASN A 158 32.71 -10.35 -11.07
C ASN A 158 32.04 -9.16 -10.36
N LYS A 159 32.63 -8.75 -9.22
CA LYS A 159 32.05 -7.75 -8.30
C LYS A 159 31.86 -6.41 -8.97
N SER A 160 30.68 -5.81 -8.77
CA SER A 160 30.36 -4.50 -9.37
C SER A 160 31.27 -3.38 -8.82
N ALA A 161 31.43 -2.32 -9.60
CA ALA A 161 32.13 -1.11 -9.14
C ALA A 161 31.42 -0.47 -7.93
N LEU A 162 30.10 -0.60 -7.85
CA LEU A 162 29.30 -0.11 -6.74
C LEU A 162 29.62 -0.87 -5.44
N LEU A 163 29.70 -2.20 -5.48
CA LEU A 163 30.11 -3.02 -4.34
C LEU A 163 31.54 -2.69 -3.91
N LEU A 164 32.46 -2.59 -4.87
CA LEU A 164 33.87 -2.27 -4.60
C LEU A 164 34.06 -0.87 -4.01
N GLY A 165 33.27 0.11 -4.44
CA GLY A 165 33.28 1.46 -3.89
C GLY A 165 32.62 1.56 -2.51
N SER A 166 31.55 0.80 -2.28
CA SER A 166 30.73 0.87 -1.06
C SER A 166 31.30 0.04 0.11
N ASN A 167 32.02 -1.04 -0.20
CA ASN A 167 32.74 -1.86 0.77
C ASN A 167 34.19 -2.07 0.32
N PRO A 168 35.04 -1.02 0.33
CA PRO A 168 36.39 -1.09 -0.23
C PRO A 168 37.33 -2.01 0.55
N VAL A 169 37.04 -2.27 1.82
CA VAL A 169 37.88 -3.09 2.70
C VAL A 169 37.59 -4.57 2.49
N ASN A 170 36.36 -5.01 2.77
CA ASN A 170 36.02 -6.44 2.75
C ASN A 170 35.53 -6.88 1.36
N LYS A 171 34.94 -5.96 0.59
CA LYS A 171 34.39 -6.22 -0.75
C LYS A 171 33.40 -7.39 -0.73
N THR A 172 32.62 -7.48 0.35
CA THR A 172 31.65 -8.54 0.61
C THR A 172 30.23 -7.98 0.67
N VAL A 173 29.25 -8.88 0.49
CA VAL A 173 27.83 -8.62 0.69
C VAL A 173 27.37 -9.16 2.05
N PRO A 174 26.27 -8.66 2.63
CA PRO A 174 25.43 -7.56 2.16
C PRO A 174 26.08 -6.18 2.35
N VAL A 175 25.68 -5.24 1.48
CA VAL A 175 25.84 -3.80 1.71
C VAL A 175 24.46 -3.17 1.68
N LEU A 176 24.09 -2.43 2.72
CA LEU A 176 22.93 -1.55 2.72
C LEU A 176 23.42 -0.14 2.37
N LEU A 177 22.92 0.44 1.28
CA LEU A 177 23.05 1.87 0.99
C LEU A 177 21.83 2.57 1.59
N HIS A 178 22.04 3.62 2.39
CA HIS A 178 21.00 4.56 2.80
C HIS A 178 21.39 5.94 2.23
N GLY A 179 20.85 6.25 1.05
CA GLY A 179 21.39 7.28 0.16
C GLY A 179 22.82 6.91 -0.27
N ASP A 180 23.74 7.85 -0.14
CA ASP A 180 25.17 7.65 -0.48
C ASP A 180 25.99 7.00 0.65
N ARG A 181 25.36 6.57 1.75
CA ARG A 181 26.05 6.04 2.93
C ARG A 181 26.00 4.51 2.92
N PRO A 182 27.15 3.83 2.74
CA PRO A 182 27.19 2.39 2.84
C PRO A 182 27.31 1.92 4.29
N ILE A 183 26.48 0.94 4.64
CA ILE A 183 26.54 0.16 5.88
C ILE A 183 26.87 -1.28 5.48
N ASN A 184 27.97 -1.79 6.05
CA ASN A 184 28.52 -3.10 5.75
C ASN A 184 28.35 -4.02 6.96
N GLU A 185 28.49 -5.33 6.75
CA GLU A 185 28.30 -6.39 7.75
C GLU A 185 26.83 -6.59 8.17
N SER A 186 26.31 -7.80 7.97
CA SER A 186 24.89 -8.10 8.22
C SER A 186 24.42 -7.75 9.64
N GLN A 187 25.24 -7.96 10.67
CA GLN A 187 24.86 -7.65 12.06
C GLN A 187 24.82 -6.14 12.34
N ILE A 188 25.74 -5.38 11.74
CA ILE A 188 25.77 -3.92 11.88
C ILE A 188 24.59 -3.32 11.11
N ILE A 189 24.29 -3.82 9.91
CA ILE A 189 23.13 -3.41 9.12
C ILE A 189 21.83 -3.66 9.90
N ILE A 190 21.66 -4.83 10.51
CA ILE A 190 20.46 -5.14 11.31
C ILE A 190 20.32 -4.19 12.49
N GLN A 191 21.42 -3.96 13.23
CA GLN A 191 21.42 -3.01 14.33
C GLN A 191 21.06 -1.59 13.87
N TYR A 192 21.67 -1.14 12.78
CA TYR A 192 21.39 0.16 12.19
C TYR A 192 19.91 0.31 11.79
N ILE A 193 19.32 -0.71 11.15
CA ILE A 193 17.91 -0.70 10.78
C ILE A 193 17.01 -0.60 12.03
N ASP A 194 17.32 -1.36 13.08
CA ASP A 194 16.52 -1.36 14.30
C ASP A 194 16.58 -0.02 15.05
N GLU A 195 17.75 0.64 15.05
CA GLU A 195 17.97 1.93 15.70
C GLU A 195 17.32 3.09 14.92
N VAL A 196 17.54 3.17 13.61
CA VAL A 196 17.08 4.28 12.77
C VAL A 196 15.55 4.27 12.59
N TRP A 197 14.96 3.10 12.43
CA TRP A 197 13.51 2.94 12.28
C TRP A 197 12.85 2.40 13.56
N SER A 198 13.20 3.01 14.69
CA SER A 198 12.56 2.81 15.98
C SER A 198 11.39 3.78 16.17
N GLY A 199 10.22 3.31 16.62
CA GLY A 199 9.06 4.16 16.85
C GLY A 199 7.78 3.44 17.30
N PRO A 200 6.74 4.18 17.72
CA PRO A 200 5.47 3.59 18.13
C PRO A 200 4.83 2.80 16.98
N GLY A 201 4.69 1.47 17.17
CA GLY A 201 4.08 0.58 16.18
C GLY A 201 5.05 -0.08 15.21
N THR A 202 6.36 0.17 15.29
CA THR A 202 7.36 -0.64 14.56
C THR A 202 7.89 -1.76 15.46
N PRO A 203 7.86 -3.03 15.01
CA PRO A 203 8.33 -4.14 15.82
C PRO A 203 9.84 -4.00 16.08
N ALA A 204 10.26 -4.14 17.34
CA ALA A 204 11.67 -4.23 17.70
C ALA A 204 12.22 -5.58 17.22
N VAL A 205 13.36 -5.55 16.54
CA VAL A 205 13.99 -6.76 15.98
C VAL A 205 15.04 -7.31 16.94
N LEU A 206 15.71 -6.43 17.69
CA LEU A 206 16.67 -6.80 18.71
C LEU A 206 16.10 -6.57 20.12
N PRO A 207 16.50 -7.39 21.11
CA PRO A 207 16.19 -7.14 22.50
C PRO A 207 16.71 -5.77 22.97
N SER A 208 15.94 -5.12 23.85
CA SER A 208 16.32 -3.84 24.45
C SER A 208 17.47 -4.01 25.45
N ASP A 209 17.51 -5.13 26.18
CA ASP A 209 18.58 -5.46 27.11
C ASP A 209 19.92 -5.75 26.36
N PRO A 210 21.05 -5.14 26.75
CA PRO A 210 22.33 -5.35 26.08
C PRO A 210 22.85 -6.78 26.13
N TYR A 211 22.59 -7.53 27.21
CA TYR A 211 23.03 -8.91 27.35
C TYR A 211 22.20 -9.84 26.47
N GLU A 212 20.87 -9.71 26.49
CA GLU A 212 19.98 -10.46 25.59
C GLU A 212 20.29 -10.14 24.13
N ARG A 213 20.60 -8.89 23.82
CA ARG A 213 21.01 -8.47 22.48
C ARG A 213 22.34 -9.10 22.06
N ALA A 214 23.30 -9.21 22.97
CA ALA A 214 24.55 -9.92 22.71
C ALA A 214 24.30 -11.42 22.48
N ALA A 215 23.43 -12.04 23.28
CA ALA A 215 23.07 -13.45 23.15
C ALA A 215 22.38 -13.76 21.81
N ALA A 216 21.53 -12.86 21.31
CA ALA A 216 20.82 -13.00 20.03
C ALA A 216 21.72 -12.87 18.78
N ARG A 217 23.00 -12.48 18.94
CA ARG A 217 23.96 -12.31 17.83
C ARG A 217 24.73 -13.59 17.48
N PHE A 218 24.66 -14.62 18.33
CA PHE A 218 25.38 -15.89 18.18
C PHE A 218 24.58 -16.95 17.41
#